data_AF-A0A545BB20-F1
#
_entry.id   AF-A0A545BB20-F1
#
_cell.length_a   1.000
_cell.length_b   1.000
_cell.length_c   1.000
_cell.angle_alpha   90.00
_cell.angle_beta   90.00
_cell.angle_gamma   90.00
#
_symmetry.space_group_name_H-M   'P 1'
#
loop_
_entity.id
_entity.type
_entity.pdbx_description
1 polymer ?
#
loop_
_entity_poly.entity_id
_entity_poly.type
_entity_poly.pdbx_seq_one_letter_code
_entity_poly.pdbx_strand_id
1 'polypeptide(L)'
;MAESLEVQQTAEEIEWFPARELVDAMKTEGLELQVGQTGGGTATFFLQEEGRHTFLIGPGSFNWNDPLESQFTTAELYYGPDHYDDAGEPMEFADDEEKTITPRTPMTDIAEEIATNFRRFNTRDSASAA
;
A
#
# COMPACT_ATOMS: atom_id res chain seq x y z
N MET A 1 39.76 -4.97 26.97
CA MET A 1 38.71 -3.97 26.69
C MET A 1 38.02 -4.50 25.46
N ALA A 2 36.82 -5.06 25.61
CA ALA A 2 36.14 -5.75 24.53
C ALA A 2 35.60 -4.71 23.55
N GLU A 3 36.03 -4.85 22.30
CA GLU A 3 35.56 -4.09 21.16
C GLU A 3 34.04 -4.15 21.12
N SER A 4 33.42 -2.97 21.15
CA SER A 4 32.02 -2.80 20.85
C SER A 4 31.77 -3.44 19.49
N LEU A 5 30.94 -4.47 19.45
CA LEU A 5 30.24 -4.86 18.24
C LEU A 5 29.41 -3.64 17.83
N GLU A 6 30.03 -2.73 17.09
CA GLU A 6 29.33 -1.84 16.18
C GLU A 6 28.55 -2.78 15.28
N VAL A 7 27.27 -2.89 15.65
CA VAL A 7 26.19 -3.42 14.87
C VAL A 7 26.37 -2.83 13.47
N GLN A 8 26.99 -3.61 12.58
CA GLN A 8 26.83 -3.46 11.15
C GLN A 8 25.36 -3.84 10.90
N GLN A 9 24.47 -2.91 11.24
CA GLN A 9 23.20 -2.75 10.57
C GLN A 9 23.60 -2.60 9.11
N THR A 10 23.52 -3.71 8.38
CA THR A 10 23.47 -3.73 6.94
C THR A 10 22.49 -2.64 6.56
N ALA A 11 22.99 -1.49 6.11
CA ALA A 11 22.16 -0.50 5.46
C ALA A 11 21.72 -1.15 4.16
N GLU A 12 20.68 -1.98 4.22
CA GLU A 12 19.85 -2.24 3.07
C GLU A 12 19.38 -0.86 2.63
N GLU A 13 20.00 -0.36 1.56
CA GLU A 13 19.67 0.91 0.95
C GLU A 13 18.16 0.85 0.67
N ILE A 14 17.39 1.61 1.47
CA ILE A 14 15.94 1.63 1.35
C ILE A 14 15.65 2.26 0.00
N GLU A 15 15.20 1.44 -0.94
CA GLU A 15 14.91 1.90 -2.30
C GLU A 15 13.58 2.64 -2.29
N TRP A 16 13.67 3.96 -2.46
CA TRP A 16 12.53 4.85 -2.54
C TRP A 16 12.08 4.98 -3.99
N PHE A 17 10.78 4.93 -4.22
CA PHE A 17 10.17 5.18 -5.52
C PHE A 17 9.11 6.28 -5.41
N PRO A 18 8.94 7.11 -6.46
CA PRO A 18 7.88 8.10 -6.50
C PRO A 18 6.52 7.42 -6.73
N ALA A 19 5.47 7.98 -6.13
CA ALA A 19 4.13 7.43 -6.16
C ALA A 19 3.61 7.17 -7.58
N ARG A 20 4.02 8.01 -8.54
CA ARG A 20 3.71 7.86 -9.97
C ARG A 20 4.04 6.47 -10.51
N GLU A 21 5.09 5.81 -10.04
CA GLU A 21 5.50 4.51 -10.60
C GLU A 21 4.46 3.43 -10.30
N LEU A 22 3.98 3.38 -9.05
CA LEU A 22 2.91 2.44 -8.67
C LEU A 22 1.58 2.84 -9.32
N VAL A 23 1.29 4.14 -9.44
CA VAL A 23 0.08 4.64 -10.12
C VAL A 23 0.06 4.20 -11.59
N ASP A 24 1.15 4.38 -12.33
CA ASP A 24 1.23 4.00 -13.74
C ASP A 24 1.24 2.47 -13.92
N ALA A 25 1.86 1.72 -13.01
CA ALA A 25 1.77 0.26 -12.99
C ALA A 25 0.31 -0.22 -12.77
N MET A 26 -0.40 0.37 -11.81
CA MET A 26 -1.80 0.02 -11.53
C MET A 26 -2.76 0.42 -12.66
N LYS A 27 -2.48 1.52 -13.38
CA LYS A 27 -3.24 1.85 -14.59
C LYS A 27 -3.12 0.78 -15.68
N THR A 28 -1.97 0.11 -15.77
CA THR A 28 -1.78 -1.02 -16.69
C THR A 28 -2.68 -2.20 -16.31
N GLU A 29 -2.95 -2.37 -15.02
CA GLU A 29 -3.94 -3.31 -14.47
C GLU A 29 -5.39 -2.82 -14.61
N GLY A 30 -5.63 -1.65 -15.21
CA GLY A 30 -6.96 -1.05 -15.34
C GLY A 30 -7.54 -0.57 -14.01
N LEU A 31 -6.70 -0.31 -13.02
CA LEU A 31 -7.07 0.21 -11.71
C LEU A 31 -6.51 1.62 -11.51
N GLU A 32 -7.27 2.48 -10.85
CA GLU A 32 -6.86 3.85 -10.57
C GLU A 32 -6.48 4.01 -9.10
N LEU A 33 -5.22 4.39 -8.85
CA LEU A 33 -4.75 4.77 -7.53
C LEU A 33 -4.80 6.29 -7.35
N GLN A 34 -5.35 6.74 -6.23
CA GLN A 34 -5.30 8.12 -5.80
C GLN A 34 -4.29 8.27 -4.67
N VAL A 35 -3.39 9.26 -4.71
CA VAL A 35 -2.47 9.53 -3.61
C VAL A 35 -3.08 10.61 -2.71
N GLY A 36 -3.18 10.32 -1.42
CA GLY A 36 -3.65 11.28 -0.42
C GLY A 36 -2.81 11.23 0.86
N GLN A 37 -3.15 12.10 1.81
CA GLN A 37 -2.49 12.20 3.10
C GLN A 37 -3.43 11.71 4.20
N THR A 38 -2.95 10.80 5.04
CA THR A 38 -3.72 10.24 6.18
C THR A 38 -3.36 10.84 7.54
N GLY A 39 -2.28 11.64 7.62
CA GLY A 39 -1.90 12.41 8.80
C GLY A 39 -0.40 12.54 8.96
N GLY A 40 0.10 13.56 9.67
CA GLY A 40 1.53 13.69 10.03
C GLY A 40 2.53 13.85 8.87
N GLY A 41 2.06 13.99 7.62
CA GLY A 41 2.91 13.93 6.42
C GLY A 41 3.02 12.54 5.81
N THR A 42 2.21 11.59 6.27
CA THR A 42 2.11 10.24 5.71
C THR A 42 1.30 10.24 4.41
N ALA A 43 1.91 9.73 3.34
CA ALA A 43 1.25 9.44 2.08
C ALA A 43 0.59 8.06 2.11
N THR A 44 -0.56 7.95 1.46
CA THR A 44 -1.31 6.70 1.32
C THR A 44 -1.92 6.69 -0.08
N PHE A 45 -1.84 5.55 -0.77
CA PHE A 45 -2.64 5.33 -1.97
C PHE A 45 -4.01 4.79 -1.57
N PHE A 46 -5.03 5.29 -2.25
CA PHE A 46 -6.40 4.87 -2.15
C PHE A 46 -6.78 4.20 -3.47
N LEU A 47 -7.07 2.91 -3.40
CA LEU A 47 -7.56 2.11 -4.51
C LEU A 47 -9.07 1.94 -4.34
N GLN A 48 -9.87 2.67 -5.11
CA GLN A 48 -11.32 2.67 -5.01
C GLN A 48 -11.94 2.29 -6.35
N GLU A 49 -12.99 1.48 -6.32
CA GLU A 49 -13.84 1.22 -7.48
C GLU A 49 -15.31 1.33 -7.05
N GLU A 50 -16.18 1.88 -7.90
CA GLU A 50 -17.58 2.11 -7.56
C GLU A 50 -18.29 0.80 -7.16
N GLY A 51 -18.93 0.79 -5.99
CA GLY A 51 -19.62 -0.39 -5.46
C GLY A 51 -18.70 -1.47 -4.90
N ARG A 52 -17.42 -1.16 -4.67
CA ARG A 52 -16.40 -2.06 -4.11
C ARG A 52 -15.76 -1.48 -2.85
N HIS A 53 -15.16 -2.35 -2.05
CA HIS A 53 -14.33 -1.94 -0.92
C HIS A 53 -13.09 -1.20 -1.40
N THR A 54 -12.74 -0.11 -0.71
CA THR A 54 -11.49 0.62 -0.92
C THR A 54 -10.31 -0.16 -0.35
N PHE A 55 -9.15 -0.10 -0.99
CA PHE A 55 -7.88 -0.55 -0.41
C PHE A 55 -6.99 0.66 -0.11
N LEU A 56 -6.30 0.62 1.02
CA LEU A 56 -5.23 1.55 1.38
C LEU A 56 -3.88 0.88 1.13
N ILE A 57 -2.93 1.61 0.55
CA ILE A 57 -1.55 1.17 0.37
C ILE A 57 -0.63 2.25 0.96
N GLY A 58 0.26 1.89 1.87
CA GLY A 58 1.09 2.85 2.58
C GLY A 58 1.99 2.19 3.63
N PRO A 59 2.69 2.95 4.47
CA PRO A 59 2.78 4.41 4.45
C PRO A 59 3.87 4.88 3.47
N GLY A 60 3.80 6.15 3.09
CA GLY A 60 4.88 6.85 2.40
C GLY A 60 5.11 8.24 2.97
N SER A 61 6.02 9.01 2.38
CA SER A 61 6.26 10.41 2.68
C SER A 61 5.51 11.30 1.69
N PHE A 62 4.55 12.08 2.18
CA PHE A 62 3.67 12.91 1.35
C PHE A 62 4.35 14.18 0.87
N ASN A 63 4.22 14.45 -0.42
CA ASN A 63 4.70 15.68 -1.03
C ASN A 63 3.52 16.64 -1.30
N TRP A 64 3.45 17.73 -0.53
CA TRP A 64 2.39 18.73 -0.64
C TRP A 64 2.41 19.56 -1.94
N ASN A 65 3.53 19.58 -2.66
CA ASN A 65 3.61 20.29 -3.93
C ASN A 65 3.07 19.44 -5.08
N ASP A 66 3.39 18.15 -5.07
CA ASP A 66 2.95 17.19 -6.06
C ASP A 66 2.73 15.81 -5.41
N PRO A 67 1.47 15.37 -5.24
CA PRO A 67 1.18 14.09 -4.62
C PRO A 67 1.77 12.87 -5.34
N LEU A 68 1.97 12.93 -6.66
CA LEU A 68 2.55 11.84 -7.45
C LEU A 68 4.07 11.70 -7.25
N GLU A 69 4.73 12.77 -6.78
CA GLU A 69 6.12 12.76 -6.34
C GLU A 69 6.26 12.43 -4.84
N SER A 70 5.19 12.00 -4.17
CA SER A 70 5.28 11.41 -2.83
C SER A 70 6.18 10.16 -2.87
N GLN A 71 6.99 9.97 -1.85
CA GLN A 71 8.01 8.92 -1.84
C GLN A 71 7.51 7.73 -1.03
N PHE A 72 7.64 6.53 -1.59
CA PHE A 72 7.28 5.28 -0.92
C PHE A 72 8.47 4.33 -0.95
N THR A 73 8.47 3.35 -0.06
CA THR A 73 9.48 2.29 -0.04
C THR A 73 8.82 0.94 0.03
N THR A 74 9.31 -0.01 -0.77
CA THR A 74 8.85 -1.40 -0.76
C THR A 74 9.10 -2.09 0.58
N ALA A 75 10.04 -1.59 1.40
CA ALA A 75 10.35 -2.16 2.71
C ALA A 75 9.30 -1.86 3.78
N GLU A 76 8.57 -0.75 3.64
CA GLU A 76 7.53 -0.32 4.60
C GLU A 76 6.13 -0.37 3.99
N LEU A 77 6.00 -0.74 2.70
CA LEU A 77 4.72 -0.81 2.01
C LEU A 77 3.89 -1.99 2.53
N TYR A 78 2.74 -1.66 3.09
CA TYR A 78 1.64 -2.58 3.33
C TYR A 78 0.43 -2.18 2.48
N TYR A 79 -0.45 -3.14 2.23
CA TYR A 79 -1.75 -2.85 1.66
C TYR A 79 -2.84 -3.71 2.27
N GLY A 80 -4.06 -3.19 2.26
CA GLY A 80 -5.25 -3.89 2.72
C GLY A 80 -6.52 -3.08 2.50
N PRO A 81 -7.69 -3.70 2.65
CA PRO A 81 -8.97 -2.99 2.63
C PRO A 81 -9.07 -1.88 3.69
N ASP A 82 -9.67 -0.75 3.30
CA ASP A 82 -10.07 0.36 4.17
C ASP A 82 -11.28 -0.09 5.00
N HIS A 83 -11.05 -0.36 6.28
CA HIS A 83 -12.08 -0.87 7.17
C HIS A 83 -12.51 0.20 8.16
N TYR A 84 -13.28 1.16 7.66
CA TYR A 84 -14.20 1.92 8.49
C TYR A 84 -15.57 1.25 8.39
N ASP A 85 -16.19 0.93 9.52
CA ASP A 85 -17.59 0.50 9.51
C ASP A 85 -18.51 1.67 9.07
N ASP A 86 -19.80 1.42 8.86
CA ASP A 86 -20.78 2.47 8.51
C ASP A 86 -20.81 3.64 9.52
N ALA A 87 -20.30 3.46 10.74
CA ALA A 87 -20.13 4.49 11.77
C ALA A 87 -18.78 5.24 11.70
N GLY A 88 -17.85 4.83 10.83
CA GLY A 88 -16.53 5.44 10.70
C GLY A 88 -15.50 4.93 11.72
N GLU A 89 -15.73 3.80 12.38
CA GLU A 89 -14.79 3.22 13.35
C GLU A 89 -13.86 2.21 12.65
N PRO A 90 -12.57 2.18 13.02
CA PRO A 90 -11.62 1.19 12.50
C PRO A 90 -12.02 -0.21 12.95
N MET A 91 -12.29 -1.11 12.00
CA MET A 91 -12.57 -2.53 12.29
C MET A 91 -11.24 -3.28 12.50
N GLU A 92 -11.15 -4.12 13.55
CA GLU A 92 -9.97 -4.97 13.78
C GLU A 92 -9.88 -6.09 12.72
N PHE A 93 -8.68 -6.26 12.16
CA PHE A 93 -8.38 -7.26 11.14
C PHE A 93 -8.25 -8.67 11.71
N ALA A 94 -8.52 -9.68 10.87
CA ALA A 94 -7.81 -10.95 10.99
C ALA A 94 -6.41 -10.77 10.38
N ASP A 95 -5.34 -11.23 11.07
CA ASP A 95 -3.93 -11.09 10.66
C ASP A 95 -3.57 -11.62 9.25
N ASP A 96 -4.51 -12.23 8.53
CA ASP A 96 -4.31 -12.82 7.19
C ASP A 96 -4.62 -11.86 6.02
N GLU A 97 -5.12 -10.65 6.30
CA GLU A 97 -5.64 -9.71 5.27
C GLU A 97 -4.74 -8.49 5.01
N GLU A 98 -3.86 -8.14 5.94
CA GLU A 98 -2.78 -7.17 5.74
C GLU A 98 -1.57 -7.88 5.11
N LYS A 99 -1.06 -7.33 3.99
CA LYS A 99 0.10 -7.91 3.31
C LYS A 99 1.24 -6.92 3.19
N THR A 100 2.44 -7.40 3.55
CA THR A 100 3.70 -6.70 3.35
C THR A 100 4.29 -7.05 2.00
N ILE A 101 4.86 -6.04 1.33
CA ILE A 101 5.58 -6.25 0.07
C ILE A 101 6.99 -6.74 0.36
N THR A 102 7.45 -7.72 -0.42
CA THR A 102 8.86 -8.15 -0.34
C THR A 102 9.76 -7.02 -0.89
N PRO A 103 10.80 -6.60 -0.17
CA PRO A 103 11.70 -5.55 -0.65
C PRO A 103 12.27 -5.87 -2.03
N ARG A 104 12.40 -4.86 -2.90
CA ARG A 104 12.92 -4.97 -4.28
C ARG A 104 12.05 -5.79 -5.24
N THR A 105 10.81 -6.06 -4.88
CA THR A 105 9.84 -6.60 -5.84
C THR A 105 9.63 -5.59 -6.97
N PRO A 106 9.65 -6.01 -8.24
CA PRO A 106 9.40 -5.09 -9.36
C PRO A 106 8.03 -4.42 -9.21
N MET A 107 7.93 -3.14 -9.59
CA MET A 107 6.69 -2.37 -9.44
C MET A 107 5.48 -3.01 -10.15
N THR A 108 5.73 -3.66 -11.29
CA THR A 108 4.71 -4.41 -12.04
C THR A 108 4.17 -5.59 -11.26
N ASP A 109 5.04 -6.35 -10.58
CA ASP A 109 4.65 -7.49 -9.76
C ASP A 109 3.91 -7.03 -8.50
N ILE A 110 4.33 -5.90 -7.89
CA ILE A 110 3.61 -5.26 -6.76
C ILE A 110 2.20 -4.88 -7.22
N ALA A 111 2.07 -4.20 -8.37
CA ALA A 111 0.79 -3.79 -8.90
C ALA A 111 -0.10 -5.00 -9.24
N GLU A 112 0.43 -6.03 -9.90
CA GLU A 112 -0.30 -7.27 -10.20
C GLU A 112 -0.79 -7.96 -8.93
N GLU A 113 0.04 -8.03 -7.89
CA GLU A 113 -0.33 -8.62 -6.62
C GLU A 113 -1.47 -7.83 -5.94
N ILE A 114 -1.34 -6.52 -5.81
CA ILE A 114 -2.36 -5.66 -5.21
C ILE A 114 -3.66 -5.76 -6.01
N ALA A 115 -3.60 -5.67 -7.34
CA ALA A 115 -4.76 -5.78 -8.22
C ALA A 115 -5.46 -7.14 -8.08
N THR A 116 -4.68 -8.22 -8.00
CA THR A 116 -5.21 -9.59 -7.83
C THR A 116 -5.91 -9.74 -6.48
N ASN A 117 -5.31 -9.26 -5.39
CA ASN A 117 -5.94 -9.34 -4.06
C ASN A 117 -7.17 -8.43 -3.97
N PHE A 118 -7.13 -7.21 -4.53
CA PHE A 118 -8.28 -6.30 -4.61
C PHE A 118 -9.48 -6.94 -5.34
N ARG A 119 -9.24 -7.53 -6.51
CA ARG A 119 -10.28 -8.24 -7.28
C ARG A 119 -10.79 -9.46 -6.50
N ARG A 120 -9.91 -10.25 -5.90
CA ARG A 120 -10.28 -11.43 -5.09
C ARG A 120 -11.14 -11.06 -3.88
N PHE A 121 -10.80 -9.98 -3.19
CA PHE A 121 -11.56 -9.50 -2.04
C PHE A 121 -12.98 -9.08 -2.46
N ASN A 122 -13.08 -8.23 -3.49
CA ASN A 122 -14.37 -7.74 -3.97
C ASN A 122 -15.24 -8.79 -4.68
N THR A 123 -14.66 -9.92 -5.12
CA THR A 123 -15.41 -11.06 -5.66
C THR A 123 -15.88 -12.03 -4.58
N ARG A 124 -15.19 -12.12 -3.43
CA ARG A 124 -15.61 -12.92 -2.27
C ARG A 124 -16.90 -12.39 -1.65
N ASP A 125 -17.02 -11.07 -1.52
CA ASP A 125 -18.20 -10.44 -0.93
C ASP A 125 -19.47 -10.64 -1.79
N SER A 126 -19.30 -10.59 -3.12
CA SER A 126 -20.37 -10.88 -4.11
C SER A 126 -20.93 -12.30 -4.00
N ALA A 127 -20.18 -13.25 -3.43
CA ALA A 127 -20.63 -14.64 -3.26
C ALA A 127 -21.38 -14.90 -1.95
N SER A 128 -21.27 -13.99 -0.96
CA SER A 128 -21.99 -14.12 0.32
C SER A 128 -23.38 -13.45 0.31
N ALA A 129 -23.73 -12.75 -0.77
CA ALA A 129 -25.02 -12.08 -0.94
C ALA A 129 -26.07 -12.89 -1.75
N ALA A 130 -25.81 -14.18 -2.03
CA ALA A 130 -26.67 -15.07 -2.81
C ALA A 130 -27.42 -16.11 -1.97
#